data_AF-A0A8R1DGB0-F1
#
_entry.id   AF-A0A8R1DGB0-F1
#
_cell.length_a   1.000
_cell.length_b   1.000
_cell.length_c   1.000
_cell.angle_alpha   90.00
_cell.angle_beta   90.00
_cell.angle_gamma   90.00
#
_symmetry.space_group_name_H-M   'P 1'
#
loop_
_entity.id
_entity.type
_entity.pdbx_description
1 polymer ?
#
loop_
_entity_poly.entity_id
_entity_poly.type
_entity_poly.pdbx_seq_one_letter_code
_entity_poly.pdbx_strand_id
1 'polypeptide(L)'
;MKAVLSLIALVAVATAFVLPRQQDASVLDCFLCRLAVNVTDPPVDNEVHIVEADFLSACKKDFAKIPFIEQECLDYAHNKFDPIVKELESGTAPEDVCKKIEEC
;
A
#
# COMPACT_ATOMS: atom_id res chain seq x y z
N MET A 1 6.03 -32.05 32.22
CA MET A 1 5.59 -30.64 32.30
C MET A 1 6.55 -29.67 31.60
N LYS A 2 7.87 -29.72 31.85
CA LYS A 2 8.86 -28.84 31.18
C LYS A 2 8.91 -28.97 29.65
N ALA A 3 8.90 -30.20 29.12
CA ALA A 3 8.97 -30.44 27.67
C ALA A 3 7.74 -29.92 26.90
N VAL A 4 6.56 -29.95 27.51
CA VAL A 4 5.31 -29.45 26.90
C VAL A 4 5.33 -27.93 26.81
N LEU A 5 5.83 -27.25 27.84
CA LEU A 5 5.99 -25.79 27.85
C LEU A 5 7.01 -25.31 26.81
N SER A 6 8.12 -26.05 26.62
CA SER A 6 9.14 -25.73 25.62
C SER A 6 8.62 -25.88 24.18
N LEU A 7 7.75 -26.86 23.91
CA LEU A 7 7.15 -27.05 22.59
C LEU A 7 6.15 -25.92 22.25
N ILE A 8 5.35 -25.47 23.22
CA ILE A 8 4.40 -24.36 23.02
C ILE A 8 5.15 -23.06 22.72
N ALA A 9 6.25 -22.80 23.41
CA ALA A 9 7.08 -21.61 23.17
C ALA A 9 7.70 -21.59 21.76
N LEU A 10 8.12 -22.75 21.25
CA LEU A 10 8.70 -22.86 19.90
C LEU A 10 7.64 -22.63 18.80
N VAL A 11 6.43 -23.14 19.01
CA VAL A 11 5.31 -22.95 18.06
C VAL A 11 4.87 -21.49 18.01
N ALA A 12 4.80 -20.80 19.17
CA ALA A 12 4.41 -19.38 19.22
C ALA A 12 5.41 -18.46 18.48
N VAL A 13 6.72 -18.74 18.58
CA VAL A 13 7.75 -17.98 17.87
C VAL A 13 7.69 -18.22 16.36
N ALA A 14 7.42 -19.46 15.92
CA ALA A 14 7.27 -19.78 14.51
C ALA A 14 6.03 -19.10 13.89
N THR A 15 4.92 -19.00 14.62
CA THR A 15 3.71 -18.32 14.13
C THR A 15 3.85 -16.80 14.07
N ALA A 16 4.72 -16.17 14.88
CA ALA A 16 4.92 -14.72 14.86
C ALA A 16 5.66 -14.22 13.60
N PHE A 17 6.45 -15.08 12.93
CA PHE A 17 7.15 -14.74 11.69
C PHE A 17 6.31 -14.91 10.42
N VAL A 18 5.15 -15.59 10.52
CA VAL A 18 4.27 -15.88 9.37
C VAL A 18 3.01 -15.02 9.40
N LEU A 19 2.76 -14.26 10.47
CA LEU A 19 1.69 -13.27 10.46
C LEU A 19 2.08 -12.17 9.47
N PRO A 20 1.38 -12.01 8.33
CA PRO A 20 1.50 -10.79 7.56
C PRO A 20 1.19 -9.67 8.54
N ARG A 21 2.06 -8.67 8.60
CA ARG A 21 1.83 -7.46 9.38
C ARG A 21 0.48 -6.93 8.89
N GLN A 22 -0.60 -7.20 9.63
CA GLN A 22 -1.88 -6.53 9.47
C GLN A 22 -1.58 -5.09 9.89
N GLN A 23 -1.04 -4.32 8.95
CA GLN A 23 -1.07 -2.89 9.02
C GLN A 23 -2.56 -2.62 8.88
N ASP A 24 -3.24 -2.35 9.99
CA ASP A 24 -4.57 -1.75 9.93
C ASP A 24 -4.42 -0.56 8.99
N ALA A 25 -4.95 -0.68 7.77
CA ALA A 25 -4.75 0.30 6.73
C ALA A 25 -5.17 1.66 7.29
N SER A 26 -4.22 2.58 7.38
CA SER A 26 -4.52 3.87 7.98
C SER A 26 -5.44 4.64 7.03
N VAL A 27 -6.22 5.57 7.58
CA VAL A 27 -7.04 6.47 6.76
C VAL A 27 -6.19 7.21 5.72
N LEU A 28 -4.92 7.44 6.04
CA LEU A 28 -3.93 8.03 5.15
C LEU A 28 -3.53 7.08 4.01
N ASP A 29 -3.23 5.82 4.31
CA ASP A 29 -2.91 4.79 3.31
C ASP A 29 -4.04 4.65 2.27
N CYS A 30 -5.29 4.60 2.73
CA CYS A 30 -6.45 4.53 1.85
C CYS A 30 -6.57 5.77 0.95
N PHE A 31 -6.27 6.95 1.50
CA PHE A 31 -6.29 8.19 0.73
C PHE A 31 -5.17 8.23 -0.32
N LEU A 32 -3.95 7.86 0.07
CA LEU A 32 -2.79 7.82 -0.82
C LEU A 32 -2.99 6.80 -1.94
N CYS A 33 -3.55 5.63 -1.64
CA CYS A 33 -3.89 4.66 -2.69
C CYS A 33 -4.87 5.26 -3.70
N ARG A 34 -5.97 5.85 -3.24
CA ARG A 34 -6.97 6.44 -4.14
C ARG A 34 -6.38 7.58 -4.96
N LEU A 35 -5.49 8.37 -4.35
CA LEU A 35 -4.78 9.42 -5.04
C LEU A 35 -3.90 8.85 -6.16
N ALA A 36 -3.12 7.81 -5.87
CA ALA A 36 -2.26 7.12 -6.83
C ALA A 36 -3.07 6.53 -8.00
N VAL A 37 -4.17 5.84 -7.70
CA VAL A 37 -5.10 5.30 -8.73
C VAL A 37 -5.75 6.42 -9.56
N ASN A 38 -5.96 7.60 -8.99
CA ASN A 38 -6.58 8.70 -9.73
C ASN A 38 -5.60 9.45 -10.66
N VAL A 39 -4.30 9.34 -10.40
CA VAL A 39 -3.25 9.94 -11.25
C VAL A 39 -2.61 8.94 -12.22
N THR A 40 -3.10 7.70 -12.28
CA THR A 40 -2.68 6.76 -13.32
C THR A 40 -3.17 7.24 -14.67
N ASP A 41 -2.27 7.19 -15.65
CA ASP A 41 -2.64 7.41 -17.04
C ASP A 41 -3.56 6.27 -17.54
N PRO A 42 -4.42 6.56 -18.53
CA PRO A 42 -5.14 5.50 -19.21
C PRO A 42 -4.13 4.49 -19.81
N PRO A 43 -4.38 3.19 -19.68
CA PRO A 43 -3.42 2.17 -20.11
C PRO A 43 -3.12 2.29 -21.60
N VAL A 44 -1.83 2.36 -21.95
CA VAL A 44 -1.33 2.30 -23.32
C VAL A 44 -0.63 0.95 -23.48
N ASP A 45 -1.02 0.18 -24.49
CA ASP A 45 -0.48 -1.18 -24.74
C ASP A 45 -0.59 -2.16 -23.56
N ASN A 46 -1.60 -1.97 -22.69
CA ASN A 46 -1.84 -2.69 -21.43
C ASN A 46 -0.83 -2.40 -20.31
N GLU A 47 0.01 -1.37 -20.45
CA GLU A 47 0.87 -0.90 -19.37
C GLU A 47 0.19 0.25 -18.63
N VAL A 48 0.15 0.16 -17.30
CA VAL A 48 -0.34 1.23 -16.44
C VAL A 48 0.84 1.95 -15.83
N HIS A 49 0.91 3.27 -16.07
CA HIS A 49 1.95 4.12 -15.53
C HIS A 49 1.36 5.07 -14.49
N ILE A 50 1.94 5.08 -13.29
CA ILE A 50 1.69 6.14 -12.31
C ILE A 50 2.73 7.22 -12.54
N VAL A 51 2.29 8.42 -12.90
CA VAL A 51 3.21 9.56 -13.02
C VAL A 51 3.58 10.02 -11.61
N GLU A 52 4.74 9.58 -11.13
CA GLU A 52 5.22 9.87 -9.76
C GLU A 52 5.20 11.36 -9.44
N ALA A 53 5.59 12.21 -10.41
CA ALA A 53 5.56 13.66 -10.25
C ALA A 53 4.14 14.21 -10.00
N ASP A 54 3.12 13.66 -10.67
CA ASP A 54 1.72 14.08 -10.50
C ASP A 54 1.17 13.61 -9.16
N PHE A 55 1.51 12.38 -8.76
CA PHE A 55 1.19 11.88 -7.43
C PHE A 55 1.82 12.76 -6.33
N LEU A 56 3.13 13.01 -6.39
CA LEU A 56 3.83 13.81 -5.38
C LEU A 56 3.29 15.24 -5.31
N SER A 57 2.98 15.84 -6.46
CA SER A 57 2.36 17.16 -6.56
C SER A 57 0.99 17.19 -5.89
N ALA A 58 0.13 16.21 -6.18
CA ALA A 58 -1.20 16.10 -5.61
C ALA A 58 -1.15 15.78 -4.10
N CYS A 59 -0.26 14.87 -3.69
CA CYS A 59 -0.07 14.48 -2.30
C CYS A 59 0.38 15.66 -1.44
N LYS A 60 1.40 16.40 -1.92
CA LYS A 60 1.86 17.63 -1.26
C LYS A 60 0.78 18.70 -1.17
N LYS A 61 -0.07 18.82 -2.19
CA LYS A 61 -1.16 19.79 -2.21
C LYS A 61 -2.24 19.46 -1.18
N ASP A 62 -2.67 18.20 -1.12
CA ASP A 62 -3.76 17.78 -0.22
C ASP A 62 -3.34 17.76 1.25
N PHE A 63 -2.04 17.58 1.49
CA PHE A 63 -1.47 17.49 2.83
C PHE A 63 -0.48 18.60 3.18
N ALA A 64 -0.53 19.75 2.50
CA ALA A 64 0.42 20.86 2.66
C ALA A 64 0.61 21.37 4.11
N LYS A 65 -0.30 21.02 5.03
CA LYS A 65 -0.27 21.40 6.45
C LYS A 65 0.33 20.32 7.37
N ILE A 66 0.63 19.13 6.84
CA ILE A 66 1.20 18.02 7.60
C ILE A 66 2.74 18.09 7.49
N PRO A 67 3.46 18.18 8.61
CA PRO A 67 4.91 18.14 8.58
C PRO A 67 5.40 16.79 8.07
N PHE A 68 6.47 16.78 7.27
CA PHE A 68 7.09 15.58 6.70
C PHE A 68 6.25 14.79 5.68
N ILE A 69 5.10 15.32 5.22
CA ILE A 69 4.28 14.59 4.25
C ILE A 69 5.03 14.30 2.95
N GLU A 70 5.92 15.18 2.50
CA GLU A 70 6.66 14.96 1.25
C GLU A 70 7.44 13.64 1.26
N GLN A 71 8.05 13.31 2.40
CA GLN A 71 8.76 12.04 2.56
C GLN A 71 7.81 10.85 2.64
N GLU A 72 6.67 11.01 3.31
CA GLU A 72 5.64 9.97 3.39
C GLU A 72 5.01 9.66 2.02
N CYS A 73 4.76 10.69 1.21
CA CYS A 73 4.33 10.51 -0.19
C CYS A 73 5.40 9.76 -1.00
N LEU A 74 6.68 10.15 -0.88
CA LEU A 74 7.79 9.48 -1.58
C LEU A 74 7.91 8.01 -1.18
N ASP A 75 7.87 7.74 0.13
CA ASP A 75 7.93 6.39 0.66
C ASP A 75 6.72 5.56 0.20
N TYR A 76 5.53 6.17 0.15
CA TYR A 76 4.34 5.51 -0.39
C TYR A 76 4.51 5.15 -1.87
N ALA A 77 4.95 6.11 -2.70
CA ALA A 77 5.16 5.91 -4.13
C ALA A 77 6.10 4.73 -4.40
N HIS A 78 7.25 4.71 -3.74
CA HIS A 78 8.24 3.64 -3.91
C HIS A 78 7.77 2.26 -3.44
N ASN A 79 6.93 2.20 -2.40
CA ASN A 79 6.54 0.92 -1.80
C ASN A 79 5.21 0.37 -2.32
N LYS A 80 4.35 1.22 -2.89
CA LYS A 80 2.94 0.89 -3.14
C LYS A 80 2.46 1.09 -4.58
N PHE A 81 3.25 1.71 -5.45
CA PHE A 81 2.85 1.85 -6.86
C PHE A 81 2.80 0.52 -7.61
N ASP A 82 3.82 -0.32 -7.47
CA ASP A 82 3.87 -1.64 -8.13
C ASP A 82 2.61 -2.50 -7.87
N PRO A 83 2.14 -2.70 -6.63
CA PRO A 83 0.91 -3.45 -6.39
C PRO A 83 -0.34 -2.77 -6.95
N ILE A 84 -0.40 -1.43 -6.98
CA ILE A 84 -1.52 -0.68 -7.58
C ILE A 84 -1.54 -0.89 -9.09
N VAL A 85 -0.41 -0.71 -9.76
CA VAL A 85 -0.23 -0.93 -11.21
C VAL A 85 -0.63 -2.35 -11.57
N LYS A 86 -0.11 -3.35 -10.86
CA LYS A 86 -0.41 -4.76 -11.10
C LYS A 86 -1.91 -5.07 -11.02
N GLU A 87 -2.63 -4.49 -10.05
CA GLU A 87 -4.08 -4.69 -9.95
C GLU A 87 -4.83 -4.04 -11.11
N LEU A 88 -4.45 -2.81 -11.50
CA LEU A 88 -5.05 -2.13 -12.65
C LEU A 88 -4.80 -2.89 -13.96
N GLU A 89 -3.58 -3.37 -14.19
CA GLU A 89 -3.22 -4.20 -15.36
C GLU A 89 -3.95 -5.54 -15.37
N SER A 90 -4.28 -6.09 -14.19
CA SER A 90 -5.10 -7.30 -14.07
C SER A 90 -6.58 -7.10 -14.38
N GLY A 91 -6.99 -5.85 -14.65
CA GLY A 91 -8.37 -5.48 -14.95
C GLY A 91 -9.23 -5.20 -13.71
N THR A 92 -8.61 -5.03 -12.53
CA THR A 92 -9.33 -4.58 -11.34
C THR A 92 -9.84 -3.15 -11.57
N ALA A 93 -11.11 -2.90 -11.26
CA ALA A 93 -11.69 -1.57 -11.37
C ALA A 93 -10.97 -0.59 -10.42
N PRO A 94 -10.62 0.64 -10.86
CA PRO A 94 -9.92 1.63 -10.05
C PRO A 94 -10.50 1.81 -8.63
N GLU A 95 -11.82 1.81 -8.49
CA GLU A 95 -12.54 1.94 -7.22
C GLU A 95 -12.33 0.78 -6.24
N ASP A 96 -11.88 -0.38 -6.71
CA ASP A 96 -11.69 -1.60 -5.93
C ASP A 96 -10.22 -1.95 -5.71
N VAL A 97 -9.28 -1.33 -6.44
CA VAL A 97 -7.84 -1.57 -6.31
C VAL A 97 -7.40 -1.42 -4.85
N CYS A 98 -7.72 -0.29 -4.22
CA CYS A 98 -7.26 0.01 -2.86
C CYS A 98 -7.80 -0.96 -1.81
N LYS A 99 -9.00 -1.49 -2.00
CA LYS A 99 -9.55 -2.55 -1.13
C LYS A 99 -8.82 -3.87 -1.34
N LYS A 100 -8.47 -4.16 -2.58
CA LYS A 100 -7.87 -5.43 -2.98
C LYS A 100 -6.41 -5.55 -2.55
N ILE A 101 -5.71 -4.43 -2.44
CA ILE A 101 -4.36 -4.35 -1.87
C ILE A 101 -4.35 -4.09 -0.36
N GLU A 102 -5.53 -4.15 0.30
CA GLU A 102 -5.70 -3.96 1.74
C GLU A 102 -5.19 -2.60 2.27
N GLU A 103 -5.25 -1.55 1.43
CA GLU A 103 -4.97 -0.16 1.82
C GLU A 103 -6.28 0.58 2.19
N CYS A 104 -7.42 -0.02 1.86
CA CYS A 104 -8.79 0.28 2.27
C CYS A 104 -9.53 -1.06 2.47
#